data_AF-A0A939NJD4-F1
#
_entry.id   AF-A0A939NJD4-F1
#
_cell.length_a   1.000
_cell.length_b   1.000
_cell.length_c   1.000
_cell.angle_alpha   90.00
_cell.angle_beta   90.00
_cell.angle_gamma   90.00
#
_symmetry.space_group_name_H-M   'P 1'
#
loop_
_entity.id
_entity.type
_entity.pdbx_description
1 polymer ?
#
loop_
_entity_poly.entity_id
_entity_poly.type
_entity_poly.pdbx_seq_one_letter_code
_entity_poly.pdbx_strand_id
1 'polypeptide(L)'
;MIGSLTPPLEKITSENVATYKVERLKKAANSTVRLELQLLSRFLRWAASEKGVACNDVVKPVRLPEAGKPRDKILTPMQYKMILERVDTCRSRLQGMSEAKAIIILAWETAMRRGEILALTPAMIDFRQRVIHLADHQTKNAEARDVPLSSTALDFAEISV
;
A
#
# COMPACT_ATOMS: atom_id res chain seq x y z
N MET A 1 19.11 28.72 -18.31
CA MET A 1 17.65 28.96 -18.37
C MET A 1 16.96 27.66 -18.73
N ILE A 2 16.49 26.90 -17.73
CA ILE A 2 15.75 25.65 -17.95
C ILE A 2 14.28 26.03 -18.14
N GLY A 3 13.96 26.60 -19.32
CA GLY A 3 12.60 26.91 -19.72
C GLY A 3 11.95 25.69 -20.36
N SER A 4 11.65 24.65 -19.57
CA SER A 4 10.85 23.53 -20.08
C SER A 4 9.38 23.88 -19.95
N LEU A 5 8.86 24.56 -20.97
CA LEU A 5 7.44 24.59 -21.26
C LEU A 5 6.95 23.14 -21.33
N THR A 6 6.22 22.69 -20.31
CA THR A 6 5.44 21.46 -20.40
C THR A 6 4.53 21.60 -21.62
N PRO A 7 4.58 20.67 -22.58
CA PRO A 7 3.74 20.77 -23.76
C PRO A 7 2.27 20.77 -23.34
N PRO A 8 1.41 21.58 -23.99
CA PRO A 8 -0.03 21.48 -23.84
C PRO A 8 -0.50 20.03 -24.06
N LEU A 9 -1.59 19.64 -23.39
CA LEU A 9 -2.06 18.26 -23.38
C LEU A 9 -2.37 17.73 -24.80
N GLU A 10 -2.78 18.63 -25.69
CA GLU A 10 -3.11 18.35 -27.10
C GLU A 10 -1.87 18.01 -27.95
N LYS A 11 -0.67 18.42 -27.49
CA LYS A 11 0.59 18.21 -28.20
C LYS A 11 1.35 16.97 -27.73
N ILE A 12 0.86 16.25 -26.71
CA ILE A 12 1.50 15.03 -26.25
C ILE A 12 1.25 13.93 -27.27
N THR A 13 2.33 13.31 -27.76
CA THR A 13 2.26 12.22 -28.75
C THR A 13 2.58 10.86 -28.13
N SER A 14 2.25 9.78 -28.84
CA SER A 14 2.63 8.42 -28.46
C SER A 14 4.15 8.22 -28.42
N GLU A 15 4.90 8.98 -29.23
CA GLU A 15 6.36 9.01 -29.20
C GLU A 15 6.87 9.59 -27.89
N ASN A 16 6.29 10.69 -27.39
CA ASN A 16 6.65 11.23 -26.08
C ASN A 16 6.41 10.19 -24.97
N VAL A 17 5.30 9.46 -25.04
CA VAL A 17 4.97 8.39 -24.08
C VAL A 17 5.97 7.23 -24.19
N ALA A 18 6.37 6.84 -25.39
CA ALA A 18 7.35 5.78 -25.61
C ALA A 18 8.74 6.18 -25.07
N THR A 19 9.18 7.41 -25.33
CA THR A 19 10.43 7.97 -24.80
C THR A 19 10.40 8.05 -23.28
N TYR A 20 9.31 8.57 -22.71
CA TYR A 20 9.11 8.58 -21.26
C TYR A 20 9.21 7.18 -20.66
N LYS A 21 8.53 6.19 -21.25
CA LYS A 21 8.58 4.80 -20.81
C LYS A 21 10.02 4.28 -20.75
N VAL A 22 10.80 4.48 -21.81
CA VAL A 22 12.20 4.01 -21.88
C VAL A 22 13.06 4.68 -20.80
N GLU A 23 12.96 6.00 -20.65
CA GLU A 23 13.73 6.74 -19.64
C GLU A 23 13.31 6.38 -18.21
N ARG A 24 12.02 6.14 -17.98
CA ARG A 24 11.48 5.83 -16.66
C ARG A 24 11.81 4.41 -16.22
N LEU A 25 11.87 3.46 -17.15
CA LEU A 25 12.32 2.09 -16.89
C LEU A 25 13.77 1.99 -16.41
N LYS A 26 14.62 3.00 -16.69
CA LYS A 26 15.97 3.08 -16.12
C LYS A 26 16.00 3.42 -14.62
N LYS A 27 14.89 3.94 -14.09
CA LYS A 27 14.81 4.54 -12.74
C LYS A 27 13.71 3.95 -11.86
N ALA A 28 12.81 3.14 -12.42
CA ALA A 28 11.65 2.61 -11.74
C ALA A 28 11.29 1.20 -12.21
N ALA A 29 10.62 0.43 -11.35
CA ALA A 29 10.15 -0.91 -11.66
C ALA A 29 9.04 -0.90 -12.73
N ASN A 30 8.91 -2.00 -13.48
CA ASN A 30 7.88 -2.17 -14.52
C ASN A 30 6.46 -1.84 -14.02
N SER A 31 6.11 -2.28 -12.81
CA SER A 31 4.80 -2.04 -12.21
C SER A 31 4.53 -0.55 -12.00
N THR A 32 5.52 0.21 -11.54
CA THR A 32 5.42 1.65 -11.35
C THR A 32 5.18 2.36 -12.67
N VAL A 33 6.04 2.12 -13.66
CA VAL A 33 5.93 2.77 -14.98
C VAL A 33 4.60 2.39 -15.65
N ARG A 34 4.17 1.13 -15.51
CA ARG A 34 2.86 0.68 -16.02
C ARG A 34 1.70 1.45 -15.38
N LEU A 35 1.71 1.65 -14.06
CA LEU A 35 0.66 2.40 -13.35
C LEU A 35 0.66 3.89 -13.75
N GLU A 36 1.82 4.51 -13.90
CA GLU A 36 1.95 5.90 -14.37
C GLU A 36 1.34 6.05 -15.77
N LEU A 37 1.63 5.13 -16.69
CA LEU A 37 1.06 5.15 -18.04
C LEU A 37 -0.45 4.91 -18.03
N GLN A 38 -0.96 3.99 -17.20
CA GLN A 38 -2.39 3.77 -17.05
C GLN A 38 -3.12 4.98 -16.47
N LEU A 39 -2.49 5.68 -15.51
CA LEU A 39 -2.99 6.92 -14.96
C LEU A 39 -3.08 8.00 -16.04
N LEU A 40 -2.03 8.18 -16.84
CA LEU A 40 -2.02 9.12 -17.96
C LEU A 40 -3.12 8.80 -18.97
N SER A 41 -3.28 7.53 -19.34
CA SER A 41 -4.34 7.06 -20.24
C SER A 41 -5.73 7.40 -19.70
N ARG A 42 -5.98 7.13 -18.42
CA ARG A 42 -7.24 7.47 -17.74
C ARG A 42 -7.48 8.98 -17.70
N PHE A 43 -6.43 9.75 -17.40
CA PHE A 43 -6.48 11.21 -17.34
C PHE A 43 -6.82 11.82 -18.70
N LEU A 44 -6.19 11.38 -19.79
CA LEU A 44 -6.47 11.87 -21.13
C LEU A 44 -7.91 11.57 -21.58
N ARG A 45 -8.42 10.38 -21.26
CA ARG A 45 -9.82 10.04 -21.54
C ARG A 45 -10.78 10.93 -20.76
N TRP A 46 -10.52 11.15 -19.47
CA TRP A 46 -11.32 12.05 -18.63
C TRP A 46 -11.27 13.49 -19.14
N ALA A 47 -10.10 14.00 -19.54
CA ALA A 47 -9.93 15.34 -20.07
C ALA A 47 -10.73 15.52 -21.38
N ALA A 48 -10.71 14.51 -22.26
CA ALA A 48 -11.50 14.52 -23.48
C ALA A 48 -13.00 14.45 -23.21
N SER A 49 -13.46 13.52 -22.34
CA SER A 49 -14.90 13.26 -22.15
C SER A 49 -15.58 14.27 -21.22
N GLU A 50 -14.95 14.61 -20.09
CA GLU A 50 -15.58 15.42 -19.04
C GLU A 50 -15.19 16.90 -19.10
N LYS A 51 -14.06 17.22 -19.73
CA LYS A 51 -13.54 18.60 -19.81
C LYS A 51 -13.52 19.17 -21.22
N GLY A 52 -13.90 18.37 -22.23
CA GLY A 52 -13.95 18.82 -23.62
C GLY A 52 -12.59 19.24 -24.19
N VAL A 53 -11.49 18.75 -23.60
CA VAL A 53 -10.14 19.03 -24.09
C VAL A 53 -9.90 18.23 -25.37
N ALA A 54 -9.39 18.86 -26.42
CA ALA A 54 -9.11 18.23 -27.70
C ALA A 54 -7.82 17.36 -27.64
N CYS A 55 -7.83 16.35 -26.77
CA CYS A 55 -6.75 15.38 -26.61
C CYS A 55 -7.25 13.95 -26.82
N ASN A 56 -6.36 13.08 -27.28
CA ASN A 56 -6.64 11.66 -27.45
C ASN A 56 -5.81 10.81 -26.48
N ASP A 57 -6.24 9.58 -26.22
CA ASP A 57 -5.48 8.62 -25.43
C ASP A 57 -4.26 8.11 -26.21
N VAL A 58 -3.18 8.88 -26.15
CA VAL A 58 -1.90 8.56 -26.82
C VAL A 58 -1.09 7.46 -26.14
N VAL A 59 -1.55 6.96 -24.99
CA VAL A 59 -0.95 5.81 -24.30
C VAL A 59 -1.43 4.50 -24.91
N LYS A 60 -2.68 4.43 -25.38
CA LYS A 60 -3.30 3.22 -25.97
C LYS A 60 -2.44 2.51 -27.03
N PRO A 61 -1.78 3.19 -28.00
CA PRO A 61 -0.93 2.52 -28.98
C PRO A 61 0.44 2.07 -28.41
N VAL A 62 0.83 2.52 -27.22
CA VAL A 62 2.13 2.18 -26.62
C VAL A 62 2.01 0.89 -25.83
N ARG A 63 2.83 -0.12 -26.18
CA ARG A 63 2.93 -1.36 -25.40
C ARG A 63 3.40 -1.04 -23.98
N LEU A 64 2.54 -1.35 -23.01
CA LEU A 64 2.83 -1.20 -21.58
C LEU A 64 3.91 -2.19 -21.12
N PRO A 65 4.70 -1.83 -20.09
CA PRO A 65 5.59 -2.77 -19.42
C PRO A 65 4.82 -3.97 -18.86
N GLU A 66 5.53 -5.08 -18.66
CA GLU A 66 4.97 -6.28 -18.04
C GLU A 66 4.46 -5.99 -16.63
N ALA A 67 3.40 -6.68 -16.22
CA ALA A 67 2.92 -6.59 -14.85
C ALA A 67 3.99 -7.12 -13.88
N GLY A 68 4.12 -6.48 -12.72
CA GLY A 68 4.97 -7.02 -11.66
C GLY A 68 4.44 -8.37 -11.20
N LYS A 69 5.35 -9.27 -10.79
CA LYS A 69 4.95 -10.54 -10.18
C LYS A 69 4.14 -10.27 -8.91
N PRO A 70 3.05 -11.02 -8.66
CA PRO A 70 2.34 -10.94 -7.39
C PRO A 70 3.29 -11.29 -6.24
N ARG A 71 3.07 -10.70 -5.06
CA ARG A 71 3.78 -11.12 -3.86
C ARG A 71 3.19 -12.45 -3.42
N ASP A 72 4.04 -13.48 -3.39
CA ASP A 72 3.71 -14.86 -2.99
C ASP A 72 4.40 -15.28 -1.69
N LYS A 73 5.33 -14.48 -1.19
CA LYS A 73 6.07 -14.78 0.04
C LYS A 73 5.16 -14.69 1.26
N ILE A 74 4.82 -15.86 1.81
CA ILE A 74 4.22 -16.03 3.14
C ILE A 74 5.33 -16.48 4.09
N LEU A 75 5.40 -15.87 5.28
CA LEU A 75 6.40 -16.26 6.27
C LEU A 75 6.07 -17.64 6.83
N THR A 76 7.10 -18.47 7.02
CA THR A 76 6.93 -19.74 7.74
C THR A 76 6.88 -19.48 9.25
N PRO A 77 6.30 -20.40 10.05
CA PRO A 77 6.31 -20.28 11.51
C PRO A 77 7.72 -20.13 12.10
N MET A 78 8.71 -20.79 11.50
CA MET A 78 10.11 -20.65 11.89
C MET A 78 10.65 -19.23 11.63
N GLN A 79 10.38 -18.67 10.45
CA GLN A 79 10.80 -17.31 10.12
C GLN A 79 10.12 -16.28 11.01
N TYR A 80 8.84 -16.46 11.32
CA TYR A 80 8.11 -15.63 12.26
C TYR A 80 8.77 -15.64 13.65
N LYS A 81 9.10 -16.84 14.17
CA LYS A 81 9.83 -16.98 15.44
C LYS A 81 11.18 -16.25 15.44
N MET A 82 11.97 -16.42 14.39
CA MET A 82 13.26 -15.73 14.24
C MET A 82 13.13 -14.20 14.24
N ILE A 83 12.05 -13.67 13.63
CA ILE A 83 11.76 -12.23 13.66
C ILE A 83 11.49 -11.77 15.09
N LEU A 84 10.64 -12.48 15.84
CA LEU A 84 10.33 -12.12 17.23
C LEU A 84 11.56 -12.16 18.14
N GLU A 85 12.39 -13.21 18.03
CA GLU A 85 13.66 -13.32 18.78
C GLU A 85 14.60 -12.15 18.46
N ARG A 86 14.64 -11.71 17.18
CA ARG A 86 15.46 -10.58 16.78
C ARG A 86 14.95 -9.26 17.36
N VAL A 87 13.64 -9.07 17.42
CA VAL A 87 13.02 -7.90 18.06
C VAL A 87 13.35 -7.85 19.54
N ASP A 88 13.28 -8.99 20.23
CA ASP A 88 13.61 -9.09 21.67
C ASP A 88 15.09 -8.75 21.94
N THR A 89 16.02 -9.30 21.15
CA THR A 89 17.46 -9.05 21.33
C THR A 89 17.89 -7.61 21.06
N CYS A 90 17.16 -6.91 20.18
CA CYS A 90 17.47 -5.52 19.89
C CYS A 90 16.86 -4.53 20.91
N ARG A 91 15.94 -4.99 21.79
CA ARG A 91 15.13 -4.14 22.69
C ARG A 91 15.96 -3.18 23.56
N SER A 92 17.21 -3.53 23.86
CA SER A 92 18.13 -2.70 24.65
C SER A 92 18.70 -1.48 23.91
N ARG A 93 18.55 -1.40 22.58
CA ARG A 93 19.29 -0.44 21.74
C ARG A 93 18.45 0.74 21.24
N LEU A 94 17.12 0.63 21.26
CA LEU A 94 16.20 1.62 20.70
C LEU A 94 14.93 1.70 21.57
N GLN A 95 14.58 2.89 22.04
CA GLN A 95 13.28 3.14 22.68
C GLN A 95 12.16 2.89 21.65
N GLY A 96 11.12 2.13 22.01
CA GLY A 96 9.95 1.85 21.14
C GLY A 96 9.85 0.44 20.53
N MET A 97 10.68 -0.53 20.97
CA MET A 97 10.68 -1.87 20.39
C MET A 97 9.70 -2.86 21.04
N SER A 98 9.17 -2.53 22.21
CA SER A 98 8.04 -3.25 22.84
C SER A 98 6.81 -3.22 21.93
N GLU A 99 6.54 -2.05 21.36
CA GLU A 99 5.42 -1.73 20.49
C GLU A 99 5.57 -2.44 19.14
N ALA A 100 6.78 -2.48 18.60
CA ALA A 100 7.06 -3.22 17.37
C ALA A 100 6.76 -4.71 17.49
N LYS A 101 7.10 -5.34 18.64
CA LYS A 101 6.80 -6.76 18.87
C LYS A 101 5.30 -7.01 18.86
N ALA A 102 4.54 -6.19 19.57
CA ALA A 102 3.10 -6.35 19.66
C ALA A 102 2.41 -6.10 18.31
N ILE A 103 2.85 -5.11 17.53
CA ILE A 103 2.37 -4.89 16.15
C ILE A 103 2.62 -6.12 15.27
N ILE A 104 3.79 -6.75 15.36
CA ILE A 104 4.12 -7.96 14.57
C ILE A 104 3.23 -9.13 14.99
N ILE A 105 3.00 -9.31 16.29
CA ILE A 105 2.13 -10.37 16.82
C ILE A 105 0.69 -10.15 16.37
N LEU A 106 0.15 -8.95 16.56
CA LEU A 106 -1.19 -8.60 16.11
C LEU A 106 -1.36 -8.80 14.60
N ALA A 107 -0.38 -8.39 13.78
CA ALA A 107 -0.43 -8.59 12.34
C ALA A 107 -0.45 -10.08 11.94
N TRP A 108 0.28 -10.92 12.68
CA TRP A 108 0.33 -12.36 12.44
C TRP A 108 -0.98 -13.06 12.84
N GLU A 109 -1.52 -12.74 14.01
CA GLU A 109 -2.70 -13.39 14.56
C GLU A 109 -4.00 -12.95 13.87
N THR A 110 -4.09 -11.67 13.49
CA THR A 110 -5.35 -11.07 13.01
C THR A 110 -5.42 -10.88 11.50
N ALA A 111 -4.27 -10.99 10.80
CA ALA A 111 -4.13 -10.66 9.38
C ALA A 111 -4.66 -9.25 8.99
N MET A 112 -4.77 -8.33 9.97
CA MET A 112 -5.20 -6.97 9.73
C MET A 112 -4.20 -6.20 8.87
N ARG A 113 -4.69 -5.19 8.15
CA ARG A 113 -3.82 -4.30 7.38
C ARG A 113 -3.00 -3.45 8.35
N ARG A 114 -1.75 -3.14 7.98
CA ARG A 114 -0.86 -2.26 8.78
C ARG A 114 -1.55 -0.97 9.23
N GLY A 115 -2.29 -0.31 8.35
CA GLY A 115 -3.00 0.93 8.68
C GLY A 115 -4.13 0.72 9.70
N GLU A 116 -4.82 -0.42 9.65
CA GLU A 116 -5.86 -0.77 10.62
C GLU A 116 -5.22 -1.02 12.00
N ILE A 117 -4.11 -1.77 12.07
CA ILE A 117 -3.38 -2.04 13.31
C ILE A 117 -2.85 -0.75 13.96
N LEU A 118 -2.25 0.13 13.16
CA LEU A 118 -1.68 1.39 13.65
C LEU A 118 -2.74 2.43 14.06
N ALA A 119 -4.00 2.23 13.68
CA ALA A 119 -5.12 3.12 14.02
C ALA A 119 -5.99 2.56 15.16
N LEU A 120 -5.59 1.43 15.76
CA LEU A 120 -6.31 0.83 16.87
C LEU A 120 -6.36 1.79 18.07
N THR A 121 -7.52 1.79 18.74
CA THR A 121 -7.74 2.51 19.99
C THR A 121 -8.41 1.56 20.98
N PRO A 122 -8.32 1.81 22.30
CA PRO A 122 -8.85 0.87 23.28
C PRO A 122 -10.37 0.71 23.18
N ALA A 123 -11.08 1.75 22.72
CA ALA A 123 -12.52 1.72 22.50
C ALA A 123 -12.97 0.75 21.39
N MET A 124 -12.06 0.31 20.52
CA MET A 124 -12.35 -0.63 19.44
C MET A 124 -12.27 -2.08 19.90
N ILE A 125 -11.79 -2.35 21.11
CA ILE A 125 -11.50 -3.71 21.59
C ILE A 125 -12.54 -4.10 22.64
N ASP A 126 -13.36 -5.10 22.32
CA ASP A 126 -14.17 -5.78 23.32
C ASP A 126 -13.37 -6.95 23.89
N PHE A 127 -12.75 -6.73 25.05
CA PHE A 127 -11.96 -7.75 25.76
C PHE A 127 -12.82 -8.91 26.29
N ARG A 128 -14.11 -8.71 26.52
CA ARG A 128 -15.01 -9.78 27.00
C ARG A 128 -15.36 -10.73 25.86
N GLN A 129 -15.70 -10.18 24.71
CA GLN A 129 -16.01 -10.95 23.51
C GLN A 129 -14.77 -11.34 22.71
N ARG A 130 -13.61 -10.77 23.04
CA ARG A 130 -12.31 -10.96 22.36
C ARG A 130 -12.39 -10.61 20.88
N VAL A 131 -12.91 -9.43 20.57
CA VAL A 131 -13.05 -8.94 19.20
C VAL A 131 -12.54 -7.51 19.08
N ILE A 132 -11.95 -7.19 17.93
CA ILE A 132 -11.68 -5.83 17.49
C ILE A 132 -12.76 -5.42 16.51
N HIS A 133 -13.43 -4.31 16.79
CA HIS A 133 -14.39 -3.67 15.90
C HIS A 133 -13.68 -2.66 15.00
N LEU A 134 -13.55 -2.98 13.71
CA LEU A 134 -13.00 -2.06 12.72
C LEU A 134 -14.13 -1.29 12.05
N ALA A 135 -14.18 0.03 12.25
CA ALA A 135 -15.22 0.88 11.69
C ALA A 135 -14.98 1.25 10.21
N ASP A 136 -16.06 1.52 9.48
CA ASP A 136 -16.06 1.82 8.03
C ASP A 136 -15.07 2.94 7.64
N HIS A 137 -14.94 3.98 8.46
CA HIS A 137 -14.10 5.15 8.20
C HIS A 137 -12.59 4.86 8.35
N GLN A 138 -12.22 3.67 8.83
CA GLN A 138 -10.85 3.25 9.09
C GLN A 138 -10.41 2.06 8.23
N THR A 139 -11.35 1.38 7.58
CA THR A 139 -11.02 0.32 6.62
C THR A 139 -10.92 0.90 5.22
N LYS A 140 -9.88 0.51 4.49
CA LYS A 140 -9.63 0.97 3.11
C LYS A 140 -10.80 0.71 2.13
N ASN A 141 -11.72 -0.17 2.51
CA ASN A 141 -12.82 -0.64 1.68
C ASN A 141 -14.22 -0.23 2.19
N ALA A 142 -14.32 0.60 3.25
CA ALA A 142 -15.61 1.05 3.81
C ALA A 142 -16.57 -0.09 4.19
N GLU A 143 -16.03 -1.17 4.75
CA GLU A 143 -16.83 -2.24 5.36
C GLU A 143 -16.36 -2.47 6.80
N ALA A 144 -17.29 -2.32 7.73
CA ALA A 144 -17.11 -2.60 9.13
C ALA A 144 -17.05 -4.10 9.32
N ARG A 145 -16.08 -4.55 10.11
CA ARG A 145 -15.94 -5.96 10.40
C ARG A 145 -15.36 -6.19 11.78
N ASP A 146 -15.76 -7.31 12.35
CA ASP A 146 -15.20 -7.80 13.60
C ASP A 146 -14.04 -8.75 13.30
N VAL A 147 -12.95 -8.55 14.03
CA VAL A 147 -11.76 -9.38 13.94
C VAL A 147 -11.58 -10.11 15.26
N PRO A 148 -11.73 -11.45 15.29
CA PRO A 148 -11.58 -12.22 16.52
C PRO A 148 -10.12 -12.21 16.99
N LEU A 149 -9.94 -12.12 18.31
CA LEU A 149 -8.65 -12.14 18.97
C LEU A 149 -8.36 -13.52 19.56
N SER A 150 -7.23 -14.10 19.19
CA SER A 150 -6.65 -15.23 19.91
C SER A 150 -6.22 -14.80 21.32
N SER A 151 -5.98 -15.76 22.22
CA SER A 151 -5.45 -15.46 23.55
C SER A 151 -4.14 -14.68 23.47
N THR A 152 -3.24 -15.08 22.56
CA THR A 152 -1.99 -14.37 22.29
C THR A 152 -2.24 -12.95 21.80
N ALA A 153 -3.17 -12.76 20.87
CA ALA A 153 -3.48 -11.42 20.36
C ALA A 153 -4.07 -10.50 21.45
N LEU A 154 -4.89 -11.06 22.35
CA LEU A 154 -5.50 -10.32 23.46
C LEU A 154 -4.44 -9.77 24.42
N ASP A 155 -3.48 -10.60 24.84
CA ASP A 155 -2.41 -10.21 25.76
C ASP A 155 -1.56 -9.05 25.20
N PHE A 156 -1.31 -9.05 23.89
CA PHE A 156 -0.50 -8.02 23.24
C PHE A 156 -1.31 -6.78 22.80
N ALA A 157 -2.62 -6.92 22.62
CA ALA A 157 -3.52 -5.79 22.41
C ALA A 157 -3.61 -4.90 23.67
N GLU A 158 -3.57 -5.50 24.85
CA GLU A 158 -3.62 -4.78 26.14
C GLU A 158 -2.33 -3.98 26.41
N ILE A 159 -1.17 -4.44 25.91
CA ILE A 159 0.14 -3.80 26.14
C ILE A 159 0.40 -2.62 25.18
N SER A 160 -0.29 -2.58 24.04
CA SER A 160 0.04 -1.67 22.93
C SER A 160 -0.81 -0.42 22.85
N VAL A 161 -1.85 -0.35 23.68
CA VAL A 161 -2.96 0.61 23.60
C VAL A 161 -3.07 1.37 24.90
#